data_AF-A0A6B1DVW2-F1
#
_entry.id   AF-A0A6B1DVW2-F1
#
_cell.length_a   1.000
_cell.length_b   1.000
_cell.length_c   1.000
_cell.angle_alpha   90.00
_cell.angle_beta   90.00
_cell.angle_gamma   90.00
#
_symmetry.space_group_name_H-M   'P 1'
#
loop_
_entity.id
_entity.type
_entity.pdbx_description
1 polymer ?
#
loop_
_entity_poly.entity_id
_entity_poly.type
_entity_poly.pdbx_seq_one_letter_code
_entity_poly.pdbx_strand_id
1 'polypeptide(L)'
;MQVRFDLSLVRVRIRHAVVAAVSCACVLTGLLGFAVTAPMESPQVLVPARWKALQAKLAVQREVESLAVDLAYLAGLLREGSADSVQVTLVAQRLRARYREGEPATAAARAAVVTAAETAVREVQGAASPREVVAALENARLKLNRVTQP
;
A
#
# COMPACT_ATOMS: atom_id res chain seq x y z
N MET A 1 24.53 -70.89 -9.27
CA MET A 1 25.42 -69.91 -8.61
C MET A 1 24.53 -68.74 -8.16
N GLN A 2 24.11 -68.71 -6.88
CA GLN A 2 23.14 -67.71 -6.38
C GLN A 2 23.86 -66.42 -5.97
N VAL A 3 23.52 -65.31 -6.61
CA VAL A 3 24.01 -63.96 -6.26
C VAL A 3 23.20 -63.45 -5.08
N ARG A 4 23.79 -63.47 -3.88
CA ARG A 4 23.25 -62.78 -2.70
C ARG A 4 23.51 -61.28 -2.86
N PHE A 5 22.49 -60.51 -3.21
CA PHE A 5 22.54 -59.06 -3.16
C PHE A 5 22.50 -58.60 -1.69
N ASP A 6 23.60 -58.03 -1.24
CA ASP A 6 23.78 -57.58 0.14
C ASP A 6 23.00 -56.27 0.38
N LEU A 7 21.75 -56.42 0.82
CA LEU A 7 20.81 -55.34 1.16
C LEU A 7 21.29 -54.42 2.30
N SER A 8 22.42 -54.74 2.95
CA SER A 8 23.04 -53.92 4.00
C SER A 8 23.74 -52.69 3.41
N LEU A 9 24.45 -52.85 2.29
CA LEU A 9 25.20 -51.79 1.61
C LEU A 9 24.31 -50.67 1.04
N VAL A 10 23.13 -51.03 0.54
CA VAL A 10 22.15 -50.07 -0.01
C VAL A 10 21.57 -49.18 1.09
N ARG A 11 21.24 -49.77 2.25
CA ARG A 11 20.72 -49.00 3.40
C ARG A 11 21.73 -48.02 3.99
N VAL A 12 23.01 -48.40 4.03
CA VAL A 12 24.08 -47.52 4.50
C VAL A 12 24.25 -46.34 3.56
N ARG A 13 24.29 -46.55 2.23
CA ARG A 13 24.39 -45.46 1.25
C ARG A 13 23.22 -44.48 1.30
N ILE A 14 22.00 -44.98 1.48
CA ILE A 14 20.80 -44.12 1.59
C ILE A 14 20.85 -43.26 2.86
N ARG A 15 21.26 -43.82 4.00
CA ARG A 15 21.40 -43.05 5.25
C ARG A 15 22.41 -41.91 5.12
N HIS A 16 23.56 -42.17 4.51
CA HIS A 16 24.58 -41.13 4.31
C HIS A 16 24.11 -40.05 3.33
N ALA A 17 23.39 -40.42 2.27
CA ALA A 17 22.81 -39.46 1.33
C ALA A 17 21.76 -38.55 1.99
N VAL A 18 20.91 -39.10 2.87
CA VAL A 18 19.91 -38.32 3.62
C VAL A 18 20.60 -37.37 4.61
N VAL A 19 21.60 -37.83 5.36
CA VAL A 19 22.34 -36.96 6.31
C VAL A 19 23.05 -35.83 5.57
N ALA A 20 23.70 -36.12 4.44
CA ALA A 20 24.34 -35.10 3.63
C ALA A 20 23.34 -34.07 3.08
N ALA A 21 22.19 -34.53 2.59
CA ALA A 21 21.14 -33.65 2.07
C ALA A 21 20.56 -32.72 3.16
N VAL A 22 20.30 -33.26 4.36
CA VAL A 22 19.81 -32.46 5.51
C VAL A 22 20.87 -31.46 5.96
N SER A 23 22.14 -31.87 6.07
CA SER A 23 23.22 -30.93 6.43
C SER A 23 23.38 -29.81 5.41
N CYS A 24 23.27 -30.12 4.11
CA CYS A 24 23.35 -29.13 3.04
C CYS A 24 22.17 -28.14 3.10
N ALA A 25 20.96 -28.64 3.36
CA ALA A 25 19.77 -27.80 3.55
C ALA A 25 19.90 -26.88 4.78
N CYS A 26 20.46 -27.37 5.89
CA CYS A 26 20.73 -26.56 7.09
C CYS A 26 21.78 -25.46 6.83
N VAL A 27 22.83 -25.76 6.07
CA VAL A 27 23.87 -24.76 5.73
C VAL A 27 23.31 -23.69 4.79
N LEU A 28 22.53 -24.08 3.79
CA LEU A 28 21.89 -23.14 2.86
C LEU A 28 20.88 -22.23 3.57
N THR A 29 20.09 -22.76 4.50
CA THR A 29 19.15 -21.95 5.31
C THR A 29 19.87 -21.03 6.30
N GLY A 30 20.98 -21.48 6.90
CA GLY A 30 21.83 -20.62 7.73
C GLY A 30 22.47 -19.47 6.94
N LEU A 31 22.92 -19.72 5.72
CA LEU A 31 23.49 -18.69 4.83
C LEU A 31 22.45 -17.67 4.37
N LEU A 32 21.21 -18.10 4.10
CA LEU A 32 20.09 -17.19 3.85
C LEU A 32 19.79 -16.31 5.06
N GLY A 33 19.91 -16.85 6.28
CA GLY A 33 19.79 -16.05 7.52
C GLY A 33 20.85 -14.95 7.65
N PHE A 34 22.10 -15.24 7.24
CA PHE A 34 23.20 -14.26 7.24
C PHE A 34 23.08 -13.19 6.15
N ALA A 35 22.45 -13.50 5.01
CA ALA A 35 22.25 -12.53 3.94
C ALA A 35 21.17 -11.47 4.28
N VAL A 36 20.27 -11.76 5.22
CA VAL A 36 19.20 -10.82 5.65
C VAL A 36 19.67 -9.87 6.75
N THR A 37 20.77 -10.16 7.45
CA THR A 37 21.43 -9.20 8.32
C THR A 37 22.28 -8.23 7.51
N ALA A 38 21.63 -7.20 6.96
CA ALA A 38 22.33 -5.99 6.57
C ALA A 38 23.13 -5.45 7.77
N PRO A 39 24.32 -4.85 7.58
CA PRO A 39 25.02 -4.18 8.67
C PRO A 39 24.10 -3.09 9.19
N MET A 40 23.50 -3.30 10.37
CA MET A 40 22.70 -2.29 11.02
C MET A 40 23.62 -1.13 11.33
N GLU A 41 23.41 0.00 10.63
CA GLU A 41 23.80 1.30 11.15
C GLU A 41 23.30 1.37 12.59
N SER A 42 24.20 1.72 13.51
CA SER A 42 23.96 1.80 14.95
C SER A 42 22.59 2.42 15.23
N PRO A 43 21.78 1.87 16.15
CA PRO A 43 20.43 2.38 16.41
C PRO A 43 20.52 3.85 16.81
N GLN A 44 20.22 4.74 15.86
CA GLN A 44 20.16 6.17 16.15
C GLN A 44 18.93 6.36 17.02
N VAL A 45 19.16 6.48 18.34
CA VAL A 45 18.14 6.95 19.27
C VAL A 45 17.73 8.34 18.81
N LEU A 46 16.59 8.42 18.13
CA LEU A 46 16.04 9.69 17.69
C LEU A 46 15.71 10.49 18.95
N VAL A 47 16.36 11.65 19.10
CA VAL A 47 16.00 12.65 20.10
C VAL A 47 14.48 12.90 20.02
N PRO A 48 13.73 13.08 21.13
CA PRO A 48 12.27 13.19 21.10
C PRO A 48 11.70 14.18 20.08
N ALA A 49 12.42 15.28 19.82
CA ALA A 49 12.05 16.24 18.77
C ALA A 49 12.11 15.64 17.35
N ARG A 50 13.14 14.86 17.03
CA ARG A 50 13.27 14.18 15.74
C ARG A 50 12.22 13.08 15.58
N TRP A 51 11.88 12.39 16.66
CA TRP A 51 10.80 11.41 16.65
C TRP A 51 9.44 12.04 16.35
N LYS A 52 9.10 13.16 17.00
CA LYS A 52 7.86 13.91 16.72
C LYS A 52 7.80 14.39 15.27
N ALA A 53 8.91 14.91 14.73
CA ALA A 53 8.97 15.34 13.34
C ALA A 53 8.78 14.16 12.36
N LEU A 54 9.38 13.01 12.65
CA LEU A 54 9.18 11.79 11.87
C LEU A 54 7.73 11.30 11.93
N GLN A 55 7.10 11.30 13.11
CA GLN A 55 5.69 10.93 13.25
C GLN A 55 4.77 11.86 12.47
N ALA A 56 4.99 13.17 12.51
CA ALA A 56 4.22 14.13 11.72
C ALA A 56 4.38 13.88 10.21
N LYS A 57 5.60 13.61 9.75
CA LYS A 57 5.86 13.24 8.35
C LYS A 57 5.12 11.96 7.94
N LEU A 58 5.17 10.93 8.79
CA LEU A 58 4.47 9.66 8.54
C LEU A 58 2.94 9.84 8.56
N ALA A 59 2.40 10.69 9.43
CA ALA A 59 0.98 11.01 9.46
C ALA A 59 0.53 11.66 8.14
N VAL A 60 1.28 12.66 7.67
CA VAL A 60 1.05 13.30 6.35
C VAL A 60 1.10 12.27 5.22
N GLN A 61 2.13 11.41 5.20
CA GLN A 61 2.27 10.40 4.15
C GLN A 61 1.09 9.42 4.12
N ARG A 62 0.67 8.90 5.27
CA ARG A 62 -0.48 7.98 5.36
C ARG A 62 -1.79 8.64 4.93
N GLU A 63 -1.95 9.92 5.24
CA GLU A 63 -3.14 10.65 4.81
C GLU A 63 -3.14 10.89 3.30
N VAL A 64 -1.99 11.23 2.71
CA VAL A 64 -1.86 11.36 1.24
C VAL A 64 -2.15 10.04 0.54
N GLU A 65 -1.61 8.91 1.04
CA GLU A 65 -1.91 7.58 0.52
C GLU A 65 -3.40 7.27 0.58
N SER A 66 -4.05 7.57 1.71
CA SER A 66 -5.49 7.39 1.88
C SER A 66 -6.31 8.23 0.89
N LEU A 67 -5.95 9.51 0.72
CA LEU A 67 -6.60 10.41 -0.23
C LEU A 67 -6.43 9.93 -1.68
N ALA A 68 -5.25 9.42 -2.04
CA ALA A 68 -4.97 8.91 -3.37
C ALA A 68 -5.79 7.66 -3.69
N VAL A 69 -5.89 6.72 -2.74
CA VAL A 69 -6.72 5.52 -2.86
C VAL A 69 -8.19 5.88 -3.01
N ASP A 70 -8.68 6.79 -2.17
CA ASP A 70 -10.08 7.24 -2.20
C ASP A 70 -10.43 7.98 -3.50
N LEU A 71 -9.52 8.83 -3.99
CA LEU A 71 -9.69 9.53 -5.27
C LEU A 71 -9.68 8.57 -6.46
N ALA A 72 -8.78 7.57 -6.44
CA ALA A 72 -8.73 6.54 -7.47
C ALA A 72 -10.00 5.68 -7.47
N TYR A 73 -10.51 5.34 -6.29
CA TYR A 73 -11.77 4.62 -6.13
C TYR A 73 -12.95 5.42 -6.71
N LEU A 74 -13.06 6.71 -6.39
CA LEU A 74 -14.09 7.59 -6.96
C LEU A 74 -13.99 7.69 -8.49
N ALA A 75 -12.77 7.84 -9.02
CA ALA A 75 -12.55 7.90 -10.47
C ALA A 75 -12.89 6.58 -11.16
N GLY A 76 -12.56 5.44 -10.55
CA GLY A 76 -12.91 4.11 -11.05
C GLY A 76 -14.42 3.90 -11.11
N LEU A 77 -15.11 4.25 -10.02
CA LEU A 77 -16.56 4.22 -9.92
C LEU A 77 -17.22 4.99 -11.08
N LEU A 78 -16.78 6.22 -11.35
CA LEU A 78 -17.34 7.06 -12.41
C LEU A 78 -17.02 6.55 -13.83
N ARG A 79 -15.89 5.87 -14.01
CA ARG A 79 -15.46 5.36 -15.32
C ARG A 79 -16.25 4.14 -15.77
N GLU A 80 -16.71 3.31 -14.84
CA GLU A 80 -17.48 2.10 -15.16
C GLU A 80 -18.85 2.42 -15.77
N GLY A 81 -19.36 3.65 -15.61
CA GLY A 81 -20.62 4.11 -16.20
C GLY A 81 -21.88 3.40 -15.65
N SER A 82 -21.69 2.40 -14.79
CA SER A 82 -22.71 1.62 -14.08
C SER A 82 -22.95 2.12 -12.66
N ALA A 83 -22.22 3.14 -12.22
CA ALA A 83 -22.31 3.66 -10.86
C ALA A 83 -23.71 4.23 -10.61
N ASP A 84 -24.44 3.59 -9.70
CA ASP A 84 -25.70 4.12 -9.21
C ASP A 84 -25.45 5.47 -8.52
N SER A 85 -26.32 6.44 -8.79
CA SER A 85 -26.40 7.72 -8.10
C SER A 85 -26.32 7.60 -6.58
N VAL A 86 -26.93 6.54 -6.02
CA VAL A 86 -26.88 6.23 -4.58
C VAL A 86 -25.46 5.91 -4.15
N GLN A 87 -24.74 5.10 -4.92
CA GLN A 87 -23.37 4.70 -4.61
C GLN A 87 -22.43 5.90 -4.65
N VAL A 88 -22.51 6.75 -5.67
CA VAL A 88 -21.72 7.99 -5.77
C VAL A 88 -21.99 8.90 -4.56
N THR A 89 -23.26 9.06 -4.18
CA THR A 89 -23.67 9.90 -3.05
C THR A 89 -23.13 9.39 -1.72
N LEU A 90 -23.22 8.07 -1.46
CA LEU A 90 -22.69 7.46 -0.25
C LEU A 90 -21.17 7.62 -0.15
N VAL A 91 -20.46 7.47 -1.27
CA VAL A 91 -19.01 7.67 -1.34
C VAL A 91 -18.67 9.13 -1.03
N ALA A 92 -19.37 10.09 -1.63
CA ALA A 92 -19.13 11.50 -1.36
C ALA A 92 -19.38 11.88 0.11
N GLN A 93 -20.46 11.37 0.71
CA GLN A 93 -20.75 11.58 2.13
C GLN A 93 -19.65 10.98 3.03
N ARG A 94 -19.19 9.76 2.73
CA ARG A 94 -18.08 9.13 3.43
C ARG A 94 -16.81 9.96 3.33
N LEU A 95 -16.45 10.44 2.14
CA LEU A 95 -15.26 11.25 1.93
C LEU A 95 -15.34 12.58 2.69
N ARG A 96 -16.49 13.25 2.64
CA ARG A 96 -16.72 14.49 3.39
C ARG A 96 -16.65 14.28 4.90
N ALA A 97 -17.16 13.16 5.41
CA ALA A 97 -17.07 12.82 6.83
C ALA A 97 -15.62 12.49 7.24
N ARG A 98 -14.92 11.68 6.43
CA ARG A 98 -13.54 11.24 6.69
C ARG A 98 -12.56 12.40 6.69
N TYR A 99 -12.71 13.36 5.78
CA TYR A 99 -11.76 14.44 5.54
C TYR A 99 -12.18 15.80 6.11
N ARG A 100 -13.06 15.80 7.11
CA ARG A 100 -13.41 17.01 7.87
C ARG A 100 -12.21 17.58 8.63
N GLU A 101 -11.38 16.69 9.16
CA GLU A 101 -10.18 16.99 9.93
C GLU A 101 -9.01 16.16 9.37
N GLY A 102 -7.78 16.55 9.70
CA GLY A 102 -6.56 15.87 9.28
C GLY A 102 -5.36 16.80 9.35
N GLU A 103 -4.23 16.38 8.78
CA GLU A 103 -2.99 17.15 8.86
C GLU A 103 -3.12 18.52 8.16
N PRO A 104 -2.48 19.58 8.69
CA PRO A 104 -2.58 20.91 8.08
C PRO A 104 -1.95 20.94 6.68
N ALA A 105 -0.87 20.17 6.46
CA ALA A 105 -0.16 20.10 5.17
C ALA A 105 -1.03 19.52 4.03
N THR A 106 -2.03 18.70 4.35
CA THR A 106 -2.92 18.02 3.40
C THR A 106 -4.27 18.74 3.22
N ALA A 107 -4.51 19.86 3.93
CA ALA A 107 -5.81 20.54 3.95
C ALA A 107 -6.35 20.90 2.55
N ALA A 108 -5.47 21.44 1.68
CA ALA A 108 -5.87 21.78 0.31
C ALA A 108 -6.18 20.55 -0.56
N ALA A 109 -5.46 19.44 -0.34
CA ALA A 109 -5.72 18.18 -1.04
C ALA A 109 -7.03 17.53 -0.57
N ARG A 110 -7.28 17.51 0.76
CA ARG A 110 -8.56 17.07 1.33
C ARG A 110 -9.74 17.83 0.72
N ALA A 111 -9.67 19.17 0.75
CA ALA A 111 -10.73 20.02 0.21
C ALA A 111 -11.00 19.70 -1.27
N ALA A 112 -9.96 19.53 -2.07
CA ALA A 112 -10.10 19.22 -3.49
C ALA A 112 -10.71 17.83 -3.74
N VAL A 113 -10.35 16.80 -2.95
CA VAL A 113 -10.98 15.47 -3.04
C VAL A 113 -12.45 15.53 -2.68
N VAL A 114 -12.82 16.29 -1.64
CA VAL A 114 -14.23 16.49 -1.27
C VAL A 114 -14.99 17.23 -2.36
N THR A 115 -14.42 18.30 -2.93
CA THR A 115 -15.03 19.02 -4.07
C THR A 115 -15.21 18.11 -5.29
N ALA A 116 -14.26 17.25 -5.60
CA ALA A 116 -14.40 16.28 -6.69
C ALA A 116 -15.57 15.31 -6.43
N ALA A 117 -15.71 14.82 -5.20
CA ALA A 117 -16.82 13.96 -4.82
C ALA A 117 -18.19 14.69 -4.87
N GLU A 118 -18.26 15.93 -4.43
CA GLU A 118 -19.47 16.76 -4.53
C GLU A 118 -19.84 17.08 -5.98
N THR A 119 -18.83 17.29 -6.84
CA THR A 119 -19.05 17.50 -8.28
C THR A 119 -19.55 16.23 -8.95
N ALA A 120 -19.04 15.06 -8.56
CA ALA A 120 -19.54 13.77 -9.02
C ALA A 120 -21.00 13.55 -8.63
N VAL A 121 -21.40 13.92 -7.40
CA VAL A 121 -22.81 13.88 -6.98
C VAL A 121 -23.67 14.81 -7.83
N ARG A 122 -23.20 16.03 -8.11
CA ARG A 122 -23.93 16.95 -8.99
C ARG A 122 -24.09 16.40 -10.40
N GLU A 123 -23.09 15.68 -10.92
CA GLU A 123 -23.16 15.10 -12.27
C GLU A 123 -24.21 14.00 -12.36
N VAL A 124 -24.23 13.05 -11.42
CA VAL A 124 -25.28 12.00 -11.41
C VAL A 124 -26.68 12.55 -11.12
N GLN A 125 -26.79 13.75 -10.54
CA GLN A 125 -28.05 14.48 -10.37
C GLN A 125 -28.42 15.33 -11.60
N GLY A 126 -27.59 15.37 -12.64
CA GLY A 126 -27.80 16.20 -13.84
C GLY A 126 -27.51 17.69 -13.64
N ALA A 127 -26.90 18.08 -12.52
CA ALA A 127 -26.59 19.46 -12.14
C ALA A 127 -25.13 19.87 -12.42
N ALA A 128 -24.32 18.99 -13.01
CA ALA A 128 -22.95 19.27 -13.48
C ALA A 128 -22.66 18.43 -14.74
N SER A 129 -21.74 18.91 -15.57
CA SER A 129 -21.29 18.15 -16.75
C SER A 129 -20.21 17.11 -16.42
N PRO A 130 -20.07 16.02 -17.20
CA PRO A 130 -18.95 15.08 -17.04
C PRO A 130 -17.57 15.75 -17.10
N ARG A 131 -17.45 16.84 -17.87
CA ARG A 131 -16.21 17.62 -17.96
C ARG A 131 -15.85 18.31 -16.64
N GLU A 132 -16.85 18.80 -15.90
CA GLU A 132 -16.62 19.39 -14.58
C GLU A 132 -16.10 18.36 -13.58
N VAL A 133 -16.63 17.14 -13.62
CA VAL A 133 -16.17 16.04 -12.76
C VAL A 133 -14.73 15.68 -13.07
N VAL A 134 -14.37 15.53 -14.36
CA VAL A 134 -12.99 15.26 -14.77
C VAL A 134 -12.05 16.38 -14.31
N ALA A 135 -12.44 17.65 -14.51
CA ALA A 135 -11.64 18.78 -14.06
C ALA A 135 -11.45 18.81 -12.53
N ALA A 136 -12.48 18.46 -11.77
CA ALA A 136 -12.40 18.39 -10.31
C ALA A 136 -11.49 17.25 -9.83
N LEU A 137 -11.59 16.06 -10.46
CA LEU A 137 -10.70 14.93 -10.20
C LEU A 137 -9.24 15.26 -10.52
N GLU A 138 -8.98 15.94 -11.64
CA GLU A 138 -7.62 16.38 -11.99
C GLU A 138 -7.09 17.42 -11.02
N ASN A 139 -7.91 18.38 -10.60
CA ASN A 139 -7.52 19.36 -9.59
C ASN A 139 -7.13 18.66 -8.27
N ALA A 140 -7.95 17.72 -7.80
CA ALA A 140 -7.64 16.92 -6.62
C ALA A 140 -6.31 16.16 -6.76
N ARG A 141 -6.07 15.55 -7.92
CA ARG A 141 -4.80 14.86 -8.22
C ARG A 141 -3.60 15.82 -8.19
N LEU A 142 -3.74 17.01 -8.78
CA LEU A 142 -2.70 18.05 -8.77
C LEU A 142 -2.40 18.52 -7.35
N LYS A 143 -3.42 18.71 -6.51
CA LYS A 143 -3.23 19.11 -5.11
C LYS A 143 -2.53 18.02 -4.31
N LEU A 144 -2.88 16.74 -4.53
CA LEU A 144 -2.18 15.61 -3.91
C LEU A 144 -0.70 15.57 -4.28
N ASN A 145 -0.38 15.70 -5.57
CA ASN A 145 1.00 15.67 -6.06
C ASN A 145 1.88 16.79 -5.47
N ARG A 146 1.30 17.96 -5.18
CA ARG A 146 2.03 19.06 -4.54
C ARG A 146 2.39 18.77 -3.08
N VAL A 147 1.65 17.91 -2.39
CA VAL A 147 1.98 17.52 -1.01
C VAL A 147 3.12 16.50 -0.99
N THR A 148 3.21 15.65 -2.01
CA THR A 148 4.28 14.65 -2.16
C THR A 148 5.57 15.21 -2.77
N GLN A 149 5.50 16.31 -3.50
CA GLN A 149 6.64 17.05 -4.07
C GLN A 149 6.78 18.44 -3.40
N PRO A 150 7.05 18.50 -2.08
CA PRO A 150 7.18 19.78 -1.38
C PRO A 150 8.35 20.62 -1.91
#